data_AF-A0A944NWN6-F1
#
_entry.id   AF-A0A944NWN6-F1
#
_cell.length_a   1.000
_cell.length_b   1.000
_cell.length_c   1.000
_cell.angle_alpha   90.00
_cell.angle_beta   90.00
_cell.angle_gamma   90.00
#
_symmetry.space_group_name_H-M   'P 1'
#
loop_
_entity.id
_entity.type
_entity.pdbx_description
1 polymer ?
#
loop_
_entity_poly.entity_id
_entity_poly.type
_entity_poly.pdbx_seq_one_letter_code
_entity_poly.pdbx_strand_id
1 'polypeptide(L)' 'VCTACHGPNHTDTGRTRAGKTIEPMAVSANPARFTDLEKVEKWFRRNCDTVLGRQCTAHEKGNVIAYFSSL' A
#
# COMPACT_ATOMS: atom_id res chain seq x y z
N VAL A 1 3.29 -11.66 1.43
CA VAL A 1 2.13 -11.16 0.64
C VAL A 1 1.67 -9.80 1.18
N CYS A 2 1.13 -8.90 0.35
CA CYS A 2 0.73 -7.53 0.75
C CYS A 2 -0.29 -7.51 1.90
N THR A 3 -1.26 -8.43 1.85
CA THR A 3 -2.32 -8.61 2.85
C THR A 3 -1.80 -9.00 4.23
N ALA A 4 -0.56 -9.47 4.36
CA ALA A 4 0.05 -9.79 5.65
C ALA A 4 0.19 -8.56 6.57
N CYS A 5 0.26 -7.36 5.99
CA CYS A 5 0.28 -6.11 6.74
C CYS A 5 -1.03 -5.32 6.57
N HIS A 6 -1.62 -5.34 5.39
CA HIS A 6 -2.77 -4.49 5.04
C HIS A 6 -4.14 -5.14 5.27
N GLY A 7 -4.17 -6.41 5.67
CA GLY A 7 -5.40 -7.19 5.77
C GLY A 7 -5.99 -7.54 4.40
N PRO A 8 -7.07 -8.36 4.38
CA PRO A 8 -7.81 -8.65 3.16
C PRO A 8 -8.83 -7.57 2.81
N ASN A 9 -9.28 -6.79 3.80
CA ASN A 9 -10.16 -5.64 3.61
C ASN A 9 -9.35 -4.34 3.68
N HIS A 10 -9.26 -3.63 2.57
CA HIS A 10 -8.41 -2.45 2.43
C HIS A 10 -9.06 -1.15 2.90
N THR A 11 -10.34 -1.19 3.28
CA THR A 11 -11.04 -0.09 3.98
C THR A 11 -10.74 -0.07 5.48
N ASP A 12 -10.20 -1.17 6.01
CA ASP A 12 -9.89 -1.31 7.43
C ASP A 12 -8.43 -0.96 7.71
N THR A 13 -8.11 -0.75 9.00
CA THR A 13 -6.73 -0.58 9.42
C THR A 13 -5.95 -1.89 9.30
N GLY A 14 -4.72 -1.78 8.83
CA GLY A 14 -3.72 -2.85 8.84
C GLY A 14 -2.77 -2.76 10.04
N ARG A 15 -1.78 -3.64 10.07
CA ARG A 15 -0.76 -3.68 11.12
C ARG A 15 0.60 -4.11 10.59
N THR A 16 1.65 -3.41 11.01
CA THR A 16 3.03 -3.84 10.77
C THR A 16 3.37 -5.08 11.60
N ARG A 17 4.46 -5.77 11.25
CA ARG A 17 4.97 -6.91 12.04
C ARG A 17 5.29 -6.54 13.50
N ALA A 18 5.64 -5.29 13.76
CA ALA A 18 5.93 -4.77 15.10
C ALA A 18 4.66 -4.28 15.86
N GLY A 19 3.46 -4.51 15.31
CA GLY A 19 2.22 -4.12 15.98
C GLY A 19 1.81 -2.65 15.80
N LYS A 20 2.52 -1.86 14.99
CA LYS A 20 2.09 -0.49 14.67
C LYS A 20 0.92 -0.49 13.67
N THR A 21 -0.09 0.32 13.92
CA THR A 21 -1.26 0.53 13.03
C THR A 21 -0.83 1.08 11.67
N ILE A 22 -1.50 0.61 10.63
CA ILE A 22 -1.43 1.13 9.27
C ILE A 22 -2.84 1.61 8.90
N GLU A 23 -3.00 2.90 8.60
CA GLU A 23 -4.30 3.42 8.16
C GLU A 23 -4.83 2.69 6.91
N PRO A 24 -6.14 2.74 6.62
CA PRO A 24 -6.73 2.11 5.44
C PRO A 24 -6.00 2.48 4.15
N MET A 25 -5.93 1.53 3.20
CA MET A 25 -5.29 1.75 1.90
C MET A 25 -6.27 2.25 0.84
N ALA A 26 -7.54 1.90 0.97
CA ALA A 26 -8.61 2.39 0.11
C ALA A 26 -8.74 3.92 0.23
N VAL A 27 -8.86 4.60 -0.91
CA VAL A 27 -8.99 6.06 -0.94
C VAL A 27 -10.36 6.50 -0.38
N SER A 28 -11.40 5.69 -0.54
CA SER A 28 -12.72 5.93 0.05
C SER A 28 -12.70 6.05 1.58
N ALA A 29 -11.84 5.27 2.25
CA ALA A 29 -11.67 5.28 3.70
C ALA A 29 -10.56 6.21 4.19
N ASN A 30 -9.58 6.53 3.34
CA ASN A 30 -8.48 7.43 3.65
C ASN A 30 -8.10 8.31 2.43
N PRO A 31 -8.75 9.47 2.26
CA PRO A 31 -8.51 10.36 1.12
C PRO A 31 -7.08 10.92 1.03
N ALA A 32 -6.29 10.84 2.11
CA ALA A 32 -4.89 11.26 2.10
C ALA A 32 -3.94 10.19 1.50
N ARG A 33 -4.47 9.07 1.00
CA ARG A 33 -3.68 8.05 0.30
C ARG A 33 -3.25 8.54 -1.08
N PHE A 34 -2.02 8.23 -1.44
CA PHE A 34 -1.41 8.52 -2.75
C PHE A 34 -1.30 10.01 -3.13
N THR A 35 -1.44 10.93 -2.18
CA THR A 35 -1.33 12.39 -2.42
C THR A 35 0.08 12.96 -2.25
N ASP A 36 1.00 12.19 -1.67
CA ASP A 36 2.41 12.55 -1.45
C ASP A 36 3.31 11.61 -2.25
N LEU A 37 3.91 12.14 -3.33
CA LEU A 37 4.74 11.38 -4.24
C LEU A 37 5.97 10.77 -3.58
N GLU A 38 6.67 11.52 -2.72
CA GLU A 38 7.88 11.04 -2.05
C GLU A 38 7.56 9.88 -1.10
N LYS A 39 6.45 10.01 -0.36
CA LYS A 39 5.98 8.95 0.53
C LYS A 39 5.57 7.70 -0.25
N VAL A 40 4.86 7.87 -1.36
CA VAL A 40 4.43 6.76 -2.24
C VAL A 40 5.64 6.01 -2.78
N GLU A 41 6.61 6.72 -3.37
CA GLU A 41 7.80 6.10 -3.94
C GLU A 41 8.67 5.42 -2.87
N LYS A 42 8.80 6.03 -1.68
CA LYS A 42 9.51 5.41 -0.55
C LYS A 42 8.90 4.05 -0.18
N TRP A 43 7.57 3.99 -0.07
CA TRP A 43 6.89 2.77 0.37
C TRP A 43 6.80 1.72 -0.72
N PHE A 44 6.63 2.09 -1.99
CA PHE A 44 6.72 1.12 -3.08
C PHE A 44 8.10 0.48 -3.12
N ARG A 45 9.18 1.25 -3.01
CA ARG A 45 10.54 0.70 -2.98
C ARG A 45 10.69 -0.34 -1.88
N ARG A 46 10.37 0.02 -0.63
CA ARG A 46 10.51 -0.86 0.54
C ARG A 46 9.60 -2.08 0.48
N ASN A 47 8.35 -1.89 0.13
CA ASN A 47 7.34 -2.95 0.19
C ASN A 47 7.51 -3.94 -0.96
N CYS A 48 7.84 -3.47 -2.17
CA CYS A 48 8.10 -4.36 -3.31
C CYS A 48 9.36 -5.21 -3.04
N ASP A 49 10.45 -4.62 -2.55
CA ASP A 49 11.64 -5.41 -2.16
C ASP A 49 11.31 -6.45 -1.08
N THR A 50 10.55 -6.05 -0.07
CA THR A 50 10.22 -6.94 1.05
C THR A 50 9.27 -8.07 0.65
N VAL A 51 8.30 -7.80 -0.22
CA VAL A 51 7.23 -8.76 -0.57
C VAL A 51 7.58 -9.60 -1.79
N LEU A 52 8.23 -9.01 -2.78
CA LEU A 52 8.52 -9.62 -4.09
C LEU A 52 10.01 -9.91 -4.30
N GLY A 53 10.91 -9.39 -3.44
CA GLY A 53 12.35 -9.51 -3.63
C GLY A 53 12.92 -8.67 -4.76
N ARG A 54 12.13 -7.74 -5.32
CA ARG A 54 12.52 -6.82 -6.40
C ARG A 54 11.68 -5.56 -6.38
N GLN A 55 12.14 -4.55 -7.12
CA GLN A 55 11.33 -3.37 -7.41
C GLN A 55 10.10 -3.73 -8.25
N CYS A 56 8.97 -3.11 -7.92
CA CYS A 56 7.80 -3.12 -8.79
C CYS A 56 8.07 -2.27 -10.04
N THR A 57 7.56 -2.74 -11.18
CA THR A 57 7.54 -1.97 -12.43
C THR A 57 6.57 -0.79 -12.32
N ALA A 58 6.69 0.18 -13.21
CA ALA A 58 5.76 1.31 -13.27
C ALA A 58 4.30 0.84 -13.49
N HIS A 59 4.10 -0.20 -14.31
CA HIS A 59 2.79 -0.78 -14.54
C HIS A 59 2.21 -1.43 -13.28
N GLU A 60 3.01 -2.22 -12.54
CA GLU A 60 2.57 -2.82 -11.27
C GLU A 60 2.20 -1.76 -10.23
N LYS A 61 3.01 -0.69 -10.10
CA LYS A 61 2.68 0.44 -9.20
C LYS A 61 1.36 1.10 -9.59
N GLY A 62 1.18 1.39 -10.88
CA GLY A 62 -0.04 2.00 -11.42
C GLY A 62 -1.28 1.15 -11.12
N ASN A 63 -1.20 -0.17 -11.34
CA ASN A 63 -2.30 -1.09 -11.06
C ASN A 63 -2.66 -1.14 -9.57
N VAL A 64 -1.67 -1.12 -8.67
CA VAL A 64 -1.91 -1.08 -7.23
C VAL A 64 -2.61 0.22 -6.81
N ILE A 65 -2.16 1.37 -7.32
CA ILE A 65 -2.81 2.66 -7.03
C ILE A 65 -4.24 2.66 -7.58
N ALA A 66 -4.43 2.27 -8.84
CA ALA A 66 -5.75 2.23 -9.47
C ALA A 66 -6.73 1.32 -8.70
N TYR A 67 -6.27 0.15 -8.26
CA TYR A 67 -7.06 -0.75 -7.44
C TYR A 67 -7.52 -0.08 -6.14
N PHE A 68 -6.60 0.50 -5.35
CA PHE A 68 -6.97 1.15 -4.09
C PHE A 68 -7.78 2.44 -4.25
N SER A 69 -7.64 3.13 -5.38
CA SER A 69 -8.48 4.28 -5.73
C SER A 69 -9.89 3.90 -6.18
N SER A 70 -10.11 2.64 -6.57
CA SER A 70 -11.43 2.12 -6.97
C SER A 70 -12.23 1.48 -5.83
N LEU A 71 -11.60 1.35 -4.64
CA LEU A 71 -12.21 0.89 -3.40
C LEU A 71 -12.63 2.09 -2.54
#